data_AF-A0AAV3UMC3-F1
#
_entry.id   AF-A0AAV3UMC3-F1
#
_cell.length_a   1.000
_cell.length_b   1.000
_cell.length_c   1.000
_cell.angle_alpha   90.00
_cell.angle_beta   90.00
_cell.angle_gamma   90.00
#
_symmetry.space_group_name_H-M   'P 1'
#
loop_
_entity.id
_entity.type
_entity.pdbx_description
1 polymer ?
#
loop_
_entity_poly.entity_id
_entity_poly.type
_entity_poly.pdbx_seq_one_letter_code
_entity_poly.pdbx_strand_id
1 'polypeptide(L)'
;MATEQATEQREAHLRSITVTALASLAGIAAGFASAIVVGTDGAAATDQLGLAIMLGFVVVQLPLLRLIGYELDGVKDHLFVAFMTFSLWFITWGILLTNQVQV
;
A
#
# COMPACT_ATOMS: atom_id res chain seq x y z
N MET A 1 -7.53 -34.68 -11.63
CA MET A 1 -8.45 -33.58 -12.00
C MET A 1 -9.17 -32.91 -10.83
N ALA A 2 -9.82 -33.60 -9.88
CA ALA A 2 -10.48 -32.91 -8.75
C ALA A 2 -9.50 -32.25 -7.74
N THR A 3 -8.35 -32.88 -7.50
CA THR A 3 -7.30 -32.37 -6.58
C THR A 3 -6.46 -31.23 -7.17
N GLU A 4 -6.33 -31.18 -8.50
CA GLU A 4 -5.61 -30.13 -9.23
C GLU A 4 -6.40 -28.81 -9.16
N GLN A 5 -7.71 -28.86 -9.41
CA GLN A 5 -8.63 -27.72 -9.28
C GLN A 5 -8.63 -27.12 -7.86
N ALA A 6 -8.61 -27.97 -6.83
CA ALA A 6 -8.55 -27.53 -5.44
C ALA A 6 -7.22 -26.81 -5.11
N THR A 7 -6.12 -27.23 -5.74
CA THR A 7 -4.79 -26.63 -5.54
C THR A 7 -4.72 -25.26 -6.21
N GLU A 8 -5.14 -25.16 -7.47
CA GLU A 8 -5.19 -23.90 -8.24
C GLU A 8 -6.04 -22.83 -7.54
N GLN A 9 -7.21 -23.21 -7.02
CA GLN A 9 -8.09 -22.29 -6.32
C GLN A 9 -7.45 -21.74 -5.03
N ARG A 10 -6.71 -22.58 -4.30
CA ARG A 10 -6.01 -22.19 -3.08
C ARG A 10 -4.86 -21.23 -3.40
N GLU A 11 -4.09 -21.49 -4.44
CA GLU A 11 -3.00 -20.61 -4.87
C GLU A 11 -3.50 -19.23 -5.29
N ALA A 12 -4.59 -19.18 -6.08
CA ALA A 12 -5.23 -17.92 -6.46
C ALA A 12 -5.72 -17.13 -5.24
N HIS A 13 -6.30 -17.81 -4.25
CA HIS A 13 -6.73 -17.18 -3.01
C HIS A 13 -5.56 -16.59 -2.21
N LEU A 14 -4.48 -17.35 -2.04
CA LEU A 14 -3.28 -16.89 -1.34
C LEU A 14 -2.60 -15.71 -2.06
N ARG A 15 -2.55 -15.72 -3.39
CA ARG A 15 -2.10 -14.57 -4.19
C ARG A 15 -2.93 -13.32 -3.91
N SER A 16 -4.26 -13.44 -3.90
CA SER A 16 -5.12 -12.29 -3.63
C SER A 16 -4.94 -11.71 -2.22
N ILE A 17 -4.79 -12.57 -1.20
CA ILE A 17 -4.58 -12.15 0.18
C ILE A 17 -3.23 -11.46 0.35
N THR A 18 -2.16 -12.04 -0.20
CA THR A 18 -0.80 -11.50 -0.06
C THR A 18 -0.65 -10.14 -0.72
N VAL A 19 -1.18 -9.96 -1.94
CA VAL A 19 -1.17 -8.66 -2.64
C VAL A 19 -1.92 -7.61 -1.83
N THR A 20 -3.11 -7.95 -1.32
CA THR A 20 -3.93 -7.03 -0.53
C THR A 20 -3.26 -6.67 0.80
N ALA A 21 -2.69 -7.65 1.50
CA ALA A 21 -2.00 -7.45 2.77
C ALA A 21 -0.75 -6.59 2.60
N LEU A 22 0.07 -6.86 1.58
CA LEU A 22 1.28 -6.08 1.29
C LEU A 22 0.94 -4.63 0.93
N ALA A 23 -0.07 -4.40 0.07
CA ALA A 23 -0.53 -3.05 -0.26
C ALA A 23 -1.04 -2.30 0.98
N SER A 24 -1.76 -3.00 1.84
CA SER A 24 -2.27 -2.42 3.06
C SER A 24 -1.15 -2.01 4.02
N LEU A 25 -0.20 -2.92 4.27
CA LEU A 25 0.95 -2.65 5.13
C LEU A 25 1.85 -1.55 4.57
N ALA A 26 2.06 -1.51 3.24
CA ALA A 26 2.82 -0.46 2.57
C ALA A 26 2.14 0.91 2.74
N GLY A 27 0.81 0.98 2.62
CA GLY A 27 0.06 2.22 2.85
C GLY A 27 0.21 2.75 4.28
N ILE A 28 0.07 1.87 5.27
CA ILE A 28 0.27 2.24 6.68
C ILE A 28 1.71 2.73 6.91
N ALA A 29 2.71 1.99 6.43
CA ALA A 29 4.11 2.37 6.55
C ALA A 29 4.41 3.72 5.89
N ALA A 30 3.84 3.98 4.71
CA ALA A 30 3.95 5.27 4.04
C ALA A 30 3.31 6.40 4.87
N GLY A 31 2.20 6.13 5.57
CA GLY A 31 1.50 7.10 6.40
C GLY A 31 2.37 7.55 7.58
N PHE A 32 3.01 6.59 8.25
CA PHE A 32 4.01 6.87 9.30
C PHE A 32 5.24 7.58 8.73
N ALA A 33 5.76 7.14 7.58
CA ALA A 33 6.89 7.81 6.94
C ALA A 33 6.57 9.27 6.59
N SER A 34 5.34 9.56 6.14
CA SER A 34 4.90 10.93 5.86
C SER A 34 4.79 11.76 7.13
N ALA A 35 4.30 11.18 8.22
CA ALA A 35 4.25 11.86 9.51
C ALA A 35 5.66 12.17 10.07
N ILE A 36 6.64 11.28 9.87
CA ILE A 36 8.03 11.49 10.33
C ILE A 36 8.74 12.56 9.48
N VAL A 37 8.54 12.53 8.15
CA VAL A 37 9.28 13.41 7.21
C VAL A 37 8.65 14.79 7.10
N VAL A 38 7.31 14.86 7.06
CA VAL A 38 6.56 16.11 6.83
C VAL A 38 6.02 16.68 8.15
N GLY A 39 5.75 15.83 9.13
CA GLY A 39 5.12 16.20 10.39
C GLY A 39 3.62 15.94 10.42
N THR A 40 3.01 16.37 11.53
CA THR A 40 1.57 16.24 11.81
C THR A 40 0.89 17.59 12.09
N ASP A 41 1.59 18.71 11.90
CA ASP A 41 1.04 20.05 12.08
C ASP A 41 0.07 20.45 10.96
N GLY A 42 -0.75 21.48 11.19
CA GLY A 42 -1.70 21.97 10.19
C GLY A 42 -1.07 22.38 8.84
N ALA A 43 0.20 22.81 8.85
CA ALA A 43 0.95 23.12 7.62
C ALA A 43 1.37 21.86 6.83
N ALA A 44 1.58 20.73 7.53
CA ALA A 44 1.95 19.45 6.92
C ALA A 44 0.81 18.89 6.05
N ALA A 45 -0.45 19.20 6.39
CA ALA A 45 -1.61 18.73 5.64
C ALA A 45 -1.66 19.23 4.19
N THR A 46 -1.01 20.36 3.89
CA THR A 46 -0.98 20.94 2.54
C THR A 46 0.30 20.61 1.76
N ASP A 47 1.24 19.89 2.37
CA ASP A 47 2.51 19.57 1.75
C ASP A 47 2.37 18.40 0.75
N GLN A 48 2.82 18.64 -0.48
CA GLN A 48 2.83 17.65 -1.55
C GLN A 48 3.90 16.56 -1.34
N LEU A 49 4.86 16.78 -0.44
CA LEU A 49 5.90 15.79 -0.13
C LEU A 49 5.30 14.49 0.42
N GLY A 50 4.21 14.55 1.19
CA GLY A 50 3.49 13.35 1.64
C GLY A 50 2.97 12.49 0.48
N LEU A 51 2.47 13.13 -0.60
CA LEU A 51 2.05 12.43 -1.82
C LEU A 51 3.24 11.78 -2.53
N ALA A 52 4.39 12.46 -2.55
CA ALA A 52 5.61 11.91 -3.15
C ALA A 52 6.12 10.67 -2.38
N ILE A 53 6.03 10.66 -1.05
CA ILE A 53 6.37 9.49 -0.21
C ILE A 53 5.46 8.32 -0.55
N MET A 54 4.14 8.54 -0.57
CA MET A 54 3.17 7.51 -0.94
C MET A 54 3.42 6.96 -2.35
N LEU A 55 3.66 7.82 -3.33
CA LEU A 55 4.02 7.40 -4.69
C LEU A 55 5.32 6.60 -4.72
N GLY A 56 6.32 6.98 -3.93
CA GLY A 56 7.56 6.23 -3.77
C GLY A 56 7.31 4.81 -3.27
N PHE A 57 6.44 4.65 -2.26
CA PHE A 57 6.04 3.33 -1.76
C PHE A 57 5.31 2.51 -2.83
N VAL A 58 4.39 3.10 -3.60
CA VAL A 58 3.71 2.42 -4.71
C VAL A 58 4.74 1.92 -5.74
N VAL A 59 5.68 2.77 -6.14
CA VAL A 59 6.72 2.43 -7.13
C VAL A 59 7.64 1.32 -6.63
N VAL A 60 8.02 1.31 -5.35
CA VAL A 60 8.84 0.26 -4.73
C VAL A 60 8.06 -1.04 -4.54
N GLN A 61 6.75 -0.95 -4.31
CA GLN A 61 5.91 -2.12 -4.07
C GLN A 61 5.70 -2.96 -5.35
N LEU A 62 5.64 -2.32 -6.52
CA LEU A 62 5.50 -3.03 -7.80
C LEU A 62 6.64 -4.05 -8.08
N PRO A 63 7.94 -3.69 -8.01
CA PRO A 63 9.02 -4.66 -8.16
C PRO A 63 9.09 -5.62 -6.96
N LEU A 64 8.70 -5.20 -5.75
CA LEU A 64 8.67 -6.09 -4.59
C LEU A 64 7.70 -7.27 -4.80
N LEU A 65 6.50 -7.00 -5.33
CA LEU A 65 5.52 -8.06 -5.65
C LEU A 65 6.06 -9.02 -6.72
N ARG A 66 6.76 -8.50 -7.74
CA ARG A 66 7.41 -9.33 -8.77
C ARG A 66 8.52 -10.21 -8.18
N LEU A 67 9.32 -9.69 -7.26
CA LEU A 67 10.38 -10.45 -6.58
C LEU A 67 9.84 -11.61 -5.73
N ILE A 68 8.64 -11.46 -5.17
CA ILE A 68 7.95 -12.50 -4.39
C ILE A 68 7.29 -13.54 -5.32
N GLY A 69 7.36 -13.36 -6.64
CA GLY A 69 6.78 -14.27 -7.64
C GLY A 69 5.33 -13.96 -7.98
N TYR A 70 4.81 -12.80 -7.58
CA TYR A 70 3.47 -12.35 -7.96
C TYR A 70 3.56 -11.42 -9.17
N GLU A 71 3.19 -11.93 -10.33
CA GLU A 71 3.00 -11.11 -11.53
C GLU A 71 1.67 -10.37 -11.44
N LEU A 72 1.66 -9.10 -11.82
CA LEU A 72 0.46 -8.25 -11.87
C LEU A 72 -0.03 -8.23 -13.31
N ASP A 73 -1.22 -8.75 -13.55
CA ASP A 73 -1.75 -8.95 -14.90
C ASP A 73 -2.52 -7.70 -15.33
N GLY A 74 -1.79 -6.76 -15.89
CA GLY A 74 -2.33 -5.57 -16.54
C GLY A 74 -2.66 -4.40 -15.62
N VAL A 75 -3.28 -3.37 -16.20
CA VAL A 75 -3.47 -2.06 -15.57
C VAL A 75 -4.36 -2.13 -14.33
N LYS A 76 -5.35 -3.03 -14.32
CA LYS A 76 -6.28 -3.20 -13.20
C LYS A 76 -5.55 -3.56 -11.90
N ASP A 77 -4.63 -4.51 -11.96
CA ASP A 77 -3.89 -5.00 -10.79
C ASP A 77 -2.96 -3.92 -10.22
N HIS A 78 -2.32 -3.14 -11.11
CA HIS A 78 -1.49 -2.00 -10.72
C HIS A 78 -2.33 -0.88 -10.08
N LEU A 79 -3.50 -0.58 -10.63
CA LEU A 79 -4.44 0.39 -10.06
C LEU A 79 -4.97 -0.08 -8.69
N PHE A 80 -5.25 -1.37 -8.53
CA PHE A 80 -5.67 -1.92 -7.24
C PHE A 80 -4.60 -1.70 -6.17
N VAL A 81 -3.35 -2.05 -6.47
CA VAL A 81 -2.22 -1.84 -5.55
C VAL A 81 -2.06 -0.36 -5.21
N ALA A 82 -2.02 0.51 -6.22
CA ALA A 82 -1.87 1.95 -6.01
C ALA A 82 -3.01 2.53 -5.17
N PHE A 83 -4.26 2.13 -5.46
CA PHE A 83 -5.45 2.60 -4.75
C PHE A 83 -5.48 2.12 -3.29
N MET A 84 -5.14 0.87 -3.04
CA MET A 84 -5.10 0.31 -1.68
C MET A 84 -4.03 1.00 -0.83
N THR A 85 -2.82 1.16 -1.38
CA THR A 85 -1.71 1.85 -0.71
C THR A 85 -2.07 3.31 -0.44
N PHE A 86 -2.65 4.01 -1.42
CA PHE A 86 -3.13 5.39 -1.26
C PHE A 86 -4.19 5.50 -0.15
N SER A 87 -5.20 4.63 -0.17
CA SER A 87 -6.31 4.69 0.79
C SER A 87 -5.82 4.51 2.23
N LEU A 88 -4.94 3.54 2.46
CA LEU A 88 -4.41 3.30 3.81
C LEU A 88 -3.42 4.37 4.24
N TRP A 89 -2.57 4.86 3.33
CA TRP A 89 -1.73 6.03 3.59
C TRP A 89 -2.55 7.25 4.01
N PHE A 90 -3.61 7.58 3.24
CA PHE A 90 -4.45 8.74 3.49
C PHE A 90 -5.18 8.65 4.84
N ILE A 91 -5.74 7.48 5.15
CA ILE A 91 -6.41 7.25 6.45
C ILE A 91 -5.40 7.33 7.59
N THR A 92 -4.25 6.64 7.49
CA THR A 92 -3.24 6.63 8.56
C THR A 92 -2.68 8.02 8.80
N TRP A 93 -2.22 8.73 7.77
CA TRP A 93 -1.67 10.08 7.94
C TRP A 93 -2.73 11.08 8.36
N GLY A 94 -3.97 10.95 7.85
CA GLY A 94 -5.11 11.78 8.27
C GLY A 94 -5.46 11.62 9.75
N ILE A 95 -5.40 10.41 10.29
CA ILE A 95 -5.61 10.16 11.73
C ILE A 95 -4.48 10.82 12.55
N LEU A 96 -3.23 10.67 12.13
CA LEU A 96 -2.07 11.26 12.80
C LEU A 96 -2.13 12.80 12.80
N LEU A 97 -2.48 13.40 11.66
CA LEU A 97 -2.74 14.84 11.51
C LEU A 97 -3.88 15.30 12.42
N THR A 98 -5.01 14.61 12.41
CA THR A 98 -6.19 15.00 13.20
C THR A 98 -5.91 14.99 14.70
N ASN A 99 -5.11 14.03 15.17
CA ASN A 99 -4.77 13.89 16.58
C ASN A 99 -3.47 14.61 16.98
N GLN A 100 -2.79 15.28 16.04
CA GLN A 100 -1.50 15.96 16.26
C GLN A 100 -0.48 15.03 16.96
N VAL A 101 -0.44 13.77 16.51
CA VAL A 101 0.42 12.75 17.13
C VAL A 101 1.87 13.11 16.85
N GLN A 102 2.68 13.14 17.92
CA GLN A 102 4.13 13.31 17.82
C GLN A 102 4.77 11.94 17.58
N VAL A 103 5.48 11.81 16.46
CA VAL A 103 6.19 10.60 16.00
C VAL A 103 7.64 10.92 15.69
#